data_AF-A0A183HHF2-F1
#
_entry.id   AF-A0A183HHF2-F1
#
_cell.length_a   1.000
_cell.length_b   1.000
_cell.length_c   1.000
_cell.angle_alpha   90.00
_cell.angle_beta   90.00
_cell.angle_gamma   90.00
#
_symmetry.space_group_name_H-M   'P 1'
#
loop_
_entity.id
_entity.type
_entity.pdbx_description
1 polymer ?
#
loop_
_entity_poly.entity_id
_entity_poly.type
_entity_poly.pdbx_seq_one_letter_code
_entity_poly.pdbx_strand_id
1 'polypeptide(L)'
;MHMNELISSMPKSCLLYNFTYASFGEIPAFLVGWISLLDFIIYIIIVAKSWSNHMNLLFHGLFEKHFTIEMPHQFDSIFATKIDFFSVLAIFCASIILCCSIRVLATVSIIMITIYAMATNSTAFVGFYFADPNNWLAAGFFKNGTTGVLKGASNYLCAYIGIETLSFLLDETQKPRKRFPFIMPYIIIPITLIMFLTTMIITLVTDITKYPDNMLFPDIFDKLKIPSAKY
;
A
#
# COMPACT_ATOMS: atom_id res chain seq x y z
N MET A 1 19.67 -3.82 13.61
CA MET A 1 19.45 -5.27 13.57
C MET A 1 18.42 -5.52 12.49
N HIS A 2 18.85 -6.01 11.32
CA HIS A 2 17.96 -6.15 10.17
C HIS A 2 16.89 -7.21 10.49
N MET A 3 15.64 -7.04 10.02
CA MET A 3 14.56 -8.02 10.24
C MET A 3 14.99 -9.47 9.90
N ASN A 4 15.90 -9.60 8.95
CA ASN A 4 16.55 -10.85 8.60
C ASN A 4 17.32 -11.51 9.77
N GLU A 5 18.10 -10.74 10.52
CA GLU A 5 18.84 -11.22 11.70
C GLU A 5 17.86 -11.65 12.81
N LEU A 6 16.78 -10.89 12.99
CA LEU A 6 15.75 -11.16 13.98
C LEU A 6 14.98 -12.46 13.69
N ILE A 7 14.64 -12.69 12.41
CA ILE A 7 14.00 -13.93 11.96
C ILE A 7 14.94 -15.14 12.10
N SER A 8 16.24 -14.93 11.89
CA SER A 8 17.23 -16.00 12.00
C SER A 8 17.50 -16.44 13.46
N SER A 9 17.28 -15.54 14.42
CA SER A 9 17.46 -15.81 15.85
C SER A 9 16.20 -16.38 16.50
N MET A 10 15.02 -15.92 16.12
CA MET A 10 13.73 -16.39 16.64
C MET A 10 12.70 -16.60 15.52
N PRO A 11 12.68 -17.77 14.86
CA PRO A 11 11.73 -18.07 13.78
C PRO A 11 10.39 -18.51 14.37
N LYS A 12 9.69 -17.61 15.06
CA LYS A 12 8.32 -17.80 15.55
C LYS A 12 7.43 -16.73 14.92
N SER A 13 6.17 -17.06 14.65
CA SER A 13 5.16 -16.05 14.29
C SER A 13 5.07 -14.93 15.33
N CYS A 14 4.64 -13.74 14.89
CA CYS A 14 4.59 -12.54 15.73
C CYS A 14 5.97 -12.19 16.31
N LEU A 15 6.91 -11.95 15.39
CA LEU A 15 8.34 -11.79 15.68
C LEU A 15 8.63 -10.64 16.66
N LEU A 16 8.03 -9.46 16.44
CA LEU A 16 8.29 -8.27 17.24
C LEU A 16 7.86 -8.43 18.69
N TYR A 17 6.66 -8.99 18.91
CA TYR A 17 6.15 -9.25 20.26
C TYR A 17 7.03 -10.25 21.01
N ASN A 18 7.31 -11.40 20.38
CA ASN A 18 8.10 -12.46 21.01
C ASN A 18 9.54 -12.02 21.30
N PHE A 19 10.15 -11.25 20.40
CA PHE A 19 11.47 -10.69 20.62
C PHE A 19 11.49 -9.66 21.76
N THR A 20 10.50 -8.77 21.80
CA THR A 20 10.39 -7.76 22.86
C THR A 20 10.15 -8.42 24.21
N TYR A 21 9.34 -9.47 24.25
CA TYR A 21 9.10 -10.26 25.45
C TYR A 21 10.39 -10.91 25.96
N ALA A 22 11.17 -11.52 25.06
CA ALA A 22 12.42 -12.16 25.41
C ALA A 22 13.53 -11.17 25.84
N SER A 23 13.52 -9.95 25.32
CA SER A 23 14.59 -8.96 25.54
C SER A 23 14.29 -7.96 26.66
N PHE A 24 13.05 -7.51 26.76
CA PHE A 24 12.63 -6.40 27.61
C PHE A 24 11.51 -6.77 28.61
N GLY A 25 10.96 -7.98 28.54
CA GLY A 25 9.92 -8.46 29.44
C GLY A 25 8.49 -8.14 28.98
N GLU A 26 7.53 -8.36 29.88
CA GLU A 26 6.10 -8.41 29.56
C GLU A 26 5.48 -7.06 29.19
N ILE A 27 5.76 -5.99 29.95
CA ILE A 27 5.10 -4.67 29.74
C ILE A 27 5.48 -4.07 28.38
N PRO A 28 6.76 -4.01 27.97
CA PRO A 28 7.11 -3.50 26.64
C PRO A 28 6.56 -4.38 25.52
N ALA A 29 6.53 -5.70 25.70
CA ALA A 29 5.95 -6.61 24.73
C ALA A 29 4.45 -6.39 24.55
N PHE A 30 3.72 -6.20 25.65
CA PHE A 30 2.29 -5.89 25.62
C PHE A 30 1.99 -4.60 24.85
N LEU A 31 2.78 -3.54 25.07
CA LEU A 31 2.64 -2.28 24.33
C LEU A 31 2.90 -2.45 22.83
N VAL A 32 3.97 -3.17 22.47
CA VAL A 32 4.31 -3.47 21.06
C VAL A 32 3.19 -4.27 20.39
N GLY A 33 2.60 -5.24 21.09
CA GLY A 33 1.46 -6.01 20.59
C GLY A 33 0.25 -5.12 20.29
N TRP A 34 -0.07 -4.19 21.18
CA TRP A 34 -1.17 -3.24 20.98
C TRP A 34 -0.93 -2.27 19.81
N ILE A 35 0.28 -1.72 19.70
CA ILE A 35 0.66 -0.84 18.59
C ILE A 35 0.55 -1.59 17.26
N SER A 36 1.09 -2.82 17.19
CA SER A 36 1.02 -3.65 15.98
C SER A 36 -0.43 -3.95 15.58
N LEU A 37 -1.32 -4.21 16.54
CA LEU A 37 -2.73 -4.44 16.29
C LEU A 37 -3.39 -3.19 15.67
N LEU A 38 -3.14 -2.00 16.23
CA LEU A 38 -3.67 -0.74 15.72
C LEU A 38 -3.16 -0.43 14.31
N ASP A 39 -1.89 -0.69 14.04
CA ASP A 39 -1.29 -0.51 12.71
C ASP A 39 -1.99 -1.38 11.66
N PHE A 40 -2.31 -2.65 12.00
CA PHE A 40 -3.08 -3.52 11.10
C PHE A 40 -4.51 -3.03 10.86
N ILE A 41 -5.20 -2.49 11.87
CA ILE A 41 -6.54 -1.91 11.69
C ILE A 41 -6.47 -0.73 10.70
N ILE A 42 -5.53 0.19 10.91
CA ILE A 42 -5.34 1.34 10.02
C ILE A 42 -5.04 0.87 8.59
N TYR A 43 -4.20 -0.14 8.45
CA TYR A 43 -3.85 -0.71 7.15
C TYR A 43 -5.08 -1.28 6.41
N ILE A 44 -5.94 -2.06 7.09
CA ILE A 44 -7.18 -2.60 6.51
C ILE A 44 -8.08 -1.47 6.02
N ILE A 45 -8.22 -0.39 6.80
CA ILE A 45 -9.04 0.77 6.43
C ILE A 45 -8.47 1.48 5.18
N ILE A 46 -7.15 1.71 5.14
CA ILE A 46 -6.48 2.34 4.00
C ILE A 46 -6.67 1.51 2.73
N VAL A 47 -6.46 0.20 2.80
CA VAL A 47 -6.60 -0.70 1.66
C VAL A 47 -8.05 -0.79 1.18
N ALA A 48 -9.00 -0.89 2.09
CA ALA A 48 -10.43 -0.91 1.75
C ALA A 48 -10.87 0.38 1.04
N LYS A 49 -10.43 1.53 1.56
CA LYS A 49 -10.70 2.83 0.93
C LYS A 49 -10.02 2.97 -0.43
N SER A 50 -8.79 2.50 -0.55
CA SER A 50 -8.08 2.46 -1.84
C SER A 50 -8.83 1.60 -2.85
N TRP A 51 -9.32 0.43 -2.45
CA TRP A 51 -10.14 -0.43 -3.31
C TRP A 51 -11.42 0.26 -3.78
N SER A 52 -12.16 0.87 -2.85
CA SER A 52 -13.37 1.61 -3.18
C SER A 52 -13.12 2.74 -4.17
N ASN A 53 -12.07 3.52 -3.93
CA ASN A 53 -11.64 4.59 -4.81
C ASN A 53 -11.34 4.09 -6.23
N HIS A 54 -10.61 2.98 -6.40
CA HIS A 54 -10.35 2.38 -7.72
C HIS A 54 -11.63 1.88 -8.40
N MET A 55 -12.54 1.25 -7.65
CA MET A 55 -13.84 0.82 -8.18
C MET A 55 -14.69 2.02 -8.60
N ASN A 56 -14.63 3.12 -7.85
CA ASN A 56 -15.31 4.35 -8.21
C ASN A 56 -14.75 4.93 -9.53
N LEU A 57 -13.44 4.87 -9.75
CA LEU A 57 -12.83 5.25 -11.03
C LEU A 57 -13.28 4.37 -12.19
N LEU A 58 -13.25 3.05 -12.00
CA LEU A 58 -13.64 2.07 -13.01
C LEU A 58 -15.09 2.28 -13.48
N PHE A 59 -15.96 2.68 -12.56
CA PHE A 59 -17.39 2.87 -12.80
C PHE A 59 -17.82 4.35 -12.84
N HIS A 60 -16.91 5.27 -13.20
CA HIS A 60 -17.26 6.68 -13.45
C HIS A 60 -18.01 7.39 -12.31
N GLY A 61 -17.64 7.16 -11.05
CA GLY A 61 -18.26 7.84 -9.91
C GLY A 61 -19.59 7.23 -9.45
N LEU A 62 -20.02 6.10 -10.03
CA LEU A 62 -21.33 5.49 -9.72
C LEU A 62 -21.44 5.07 -8.26
N PHE A 63 -20.35 4.56 -7.68
CA PHE A 63 -20.34 4.09 -6.29
C PHE A 63 -20.33 5.26 -5.30
N GLU A 64 -19.57 6.31 -5.56
CA GLU A 64 -19.60 7.51 -4.71
C GLU A 64 -21.00 8.15 -4.70
N LYS A 65 -21.69 8.15 -5.85
CA LYS A 65 -23.03 8.75 -5.95
C LYS A 65 -24.13 7.99 -5.20
N HIS A 66 -24.03 6.66 -5.07
CA HIS A 66 -25.11 5.84 -4.50
C HIS A 66 -24.75 5.22 -3.14
N PHE A 67 -23.46 5.03 -2.84
CA PHE A 67 -22.96 4.35 -1.65
C PHE A 67 -22.17 5.25 -0.71
N THR A 68 -22.11 6.56 -0.96
CA THR A 68 -21.54 7.53 -0.02
C THR A 68 -22.64 8.38 0.59
N ILE A 69 -22.69 8.42 1.92
CA ILE A 69 -23.57 9.31 2.67
C ILE A 69 -22.69 10.38 3.31
N GLU A 70 -23.01 11.65 3.02
CA GLU A 70 -22.38 12.78 3.69
C GLU A 70 -22.92 12.88 5.11
N MET A 71 -22.02 12.87 6.09
CA MET A 71 -22.42 12.97 7.49
C MET A 71 -22.69 14.44 7.84
N PRO A 72 -23.74 14.74 8.62
CA PRO A 72 -23.98 16.11 9.07
C PRO A 72 -22.75 16.63 9.82
N HIS A 73 -22.29 17.83 9.43
CA HIS A 73 -21.04 18.50 9.84
C HIS A 73 -20.90 18.84 11.35
N GLN A 74 -21.54 18.11 12.26
CA GLN A 74 -21.54 18.43 13.68
C GLN A 74 -20.39 17.82 14.49
N PHE A 75 -19.53 17.00 13.89
CA PHE A 75 -18.37 16.43 14.58
C PHE A 75 -17.07 16.93 13.94
N ASP A 76 -16.34 17.77 14.67
CA ASP A 76 -15.04 18.31 14.30
C ASP A 76 -14.06 17.23 13.82
N SER A 77 -13.23 17.62 12.84
CA SER A 77 -11.94 17.11 12.26
C SER A 77 -11.47 15.65 12.42
N ILE A 78 -11.89 14.93 13.45
CA ILE A 78 -11.48 13.56 13.79
C ILE A 78 -12.31 12.53 13.01
N PHE A 79 -13.59 12.83 12.74
CA PHE A 79 -14.47 11.94 12.01
C PHE A 79 -14.47 12.24 10.51
N ALA A 80 -14.46 11.18 9.69
CA ALA A 80 -14.53 11.32 8.24
C ALA A 80 -15.83 12.04 7.84
N THR A 81 -15.70 13.07 7.00
CA THR A 81 -16.82 13.87 6.49
C THR A 81 -17.77 13.07 5.60
N LYS A 82 -17.33 11.90 5.10
CA LYS A 82 -18.08 10.99 4.23
C LYS A 82 -17.91 9.56 4.73
N ILE A 83 -19.03 8.84 4.86
CA ILE A 83 -19.02 7.39 5.08
C ILE A 83 -19.23 6.71 3.74
N ASP A 84 -18.27 5.87 3.38
CA ASP A 84 -18.31 5.06 2.17
C ASP A 84 -18.70 3.62 2.52
N PHE A 85 -19.94 3.24 2.16
CA PHE A 85 -20.48 1.91 2.41
C PHE A 85 -19.82 0.83 1.55
N PHE A 86 -19.23 1.18 0.41
CA PHE A 86 -18.58 0.22 -0.46
C PHE A 86 -17.28 -0.30 0.15
N SER A 87 -16.51 0.59 0.80
CA SER A 87 -15.34 0.20 1.60
C SER A 87 -15.70 -0.77 2.73
N VAL A 88 -16.81 -0.54 3.43
CA VAL A 88 -17.30 -1.43 4.50
C VAL A 88 -17.67 -2.81 3.95
N LEU A 89 -18.37 -2.84 2.81
CA LEU A 89 -18.71 -4.10 2.13
C LEU A 89 -17.46 -4.88 1.72
N ALA A 90 -16.43 -4.20 1.20
CA ALA A 90 -15.18 -4.82 0.83
C ALA A 90 -14.48 -5.49 2.02
N ILE A 91 -14.46 -4.83 3.19
CA ILE A 91 -13.93 -5.42 4.44
C ILE A 91 -14.72 -6.67 4.83
N PHE A 92 -16.06 -6.60 4.77
CA PHE A 92 -16.90 -7.74 5.10
C PHE A 92 -16.67 -8.92 4.16
N CYS A 93 -16.60 -8.69 2.85
CA CYS A 93 -16.26 -9.70 1.86
C CYS A 93 -14.87 -10.30 2.10
N ALA A 94 -13.86 -9.47 2.36
CA ALA A 94 -12.51 -9.95 2.69
C ALA A 94 -12.51 -10.83 3.94
N SER A 95 -13.27 -10.46 4.98
CA SER A 95 -13.41 -11.26 6.20
C SER A 95 -14.06 -12.64 5.94
N ILE A 96 -15.07 -12.72 5.06
CA ILE A 96 -15.68 -13.99 4.67
C ILE A 96 -14.68 -14.88 3.91
N ILE A 97 -13.89 -14.29 3.01
CA ILE A 97 -12.85 -15.03 2.28
C ILE A 97 -11.79 -15.55 3.24
N LEU A 98 -11.42 -14.80 4.28
CA LEU A 98 -10.49 -15.24 5.33
C LEU A 98 -11.05 -16.40 6.17
N CYS A 99 -12.37 -16.43 6.39
CA CYS A 99 -13.03 -17.57 7.05
C CYS A 99 -13.08 -18.83 6.18
N CYS A 100 -12.76 -18.75 4.88
CA CYS A 100 -12.69 -19.90 4.00
C CYS A 100 -11.36 -20.65 4.15
N SER A 101 -11.23 -21.79 3.48
CA SER A 101 -10.00 -22.61 3.52
C SER A 101 -8.77 -21.83 3.03
N ILE A 102 -7.62 -22.09 3.67
CA ILE A 102 -6.30 -21.54 3.30
C ILE A 102 -5.96 -21.68 1.81
N ARG A 103 -6.44 -22.75 1.17
CA ARG A 103 -6.24 -22.98 -0.27
C ARG A 103 -6.98 -21.95 -1.15
N VAL A 104 -8.20 -21.58 -0.74
CA VAL A 104 -9.00 -20.57 -1.45
C VAL A 104 -8.32 -19.22 -1.29
N LEU A 105 -7.92 -18.88 -0.07
CA LEU A 105 -7.22 -17.62 0.22
C LEU A 105 -5.95 -17.47 -0.62
N ALA A 106 -5.08 -18.48 -0.62
CA ALA A 106 -3.84 -18.44 -1.41
C ALA A 106 -4.09 -18.26 -2.92
N THR A 107 -5.11 -18.93 -3.46
CA THR A 107 -5.48 -18.82 -4.88
C THR A 107 -5.98 -17.41 -5.22
N VAL A 108 -6.88 -16.86 -4.38
CA VAL A 108 -7.40 -15.49 -4.56
C VAL A 108 -6.27 -14.47 -4.47
N SER A 109 -5.36 -14.60 -3.51
CA SER A 109 -4.21 -13.70 -3.38
C SER A 109 -3.30 -13.71 -4.61
N ILE A 110 -3.00 -14.88 -5.18
CA ILE A 110 -2.17 -14.99 -6.39
C ILE A 110 -2.87 -14.32 -7.58
N ILE A 111 -4.18 -14.53 -7.73
CA ILE A 111 -4.97 -13.88 -8.79
C ILE A 111 -4.92 -12.36 -8.63
N MET A 112 -5.16 -11.84 -7.43
CA MET A 112 -5.17 -10.40 -7.14
C MET A 112 -3.80 -9.76 -7.40
N ILE A 113 -2.71 -10.40 -6.95
CA ILE A 113 -1.34 -9.93 -7.20
C ILE A 113 -1.05 -9.89 -8.70
N THR A 114 -1.50 -10.90 -9.45
CA THR A 114 -1.30 -10.97 -10.90
C THR A 114 -2.02 -9.82 -11.61
N ILE A 115 -3.28 -9.57 -11.25
CA ILE A 115 -4.08 -8.45 -11.80
C ILE A 115 -3.40 -7.12 -11.47
N TYR A 116 -2.98 -6.93 -10.21
CA TYR A 116 -2.32 -5.70 -9.78
C TYR A 116 -0.99 -5.45 -10.51
N ALA A 117 -0.17 -6.50 -10.68
CA ALA A 117 1.07 -6.41 -11.43
C ALA A 117 0.82 -6.07 -12.91
N MET A 118 -0.21 -6.66 -13.53
CA MET A 118 -0.60 -6.36 -14.91
C MET A 118 -1.04 -4.90 -15.07
N ALA A 119 -1.92 -4.41 -14.18
CA ALA A 119 -2.41 -3.03 -14.22
C ALA A 119 -1.28 -2.00 -13.95
N THR A 120 -0.37 -2.31 -13.03
CA THR A 120 0.79 -1.44 -12.76
C THR A 120 1.75 -1.40 -13.95
N ASN A 121 1.98 -2.54 -14.61
CA ASN A 121 2.84 -2.59 -15.78
C ASN A 121 2.22 -1.88 -16.98
N SER A 122 0.92 -2.03 -17.24
CA SER A 122 0.26 -1.35 -18.38
C SER A 122 0.32 0.17 -18.25
N THR A 123 0.05 0.69 -17.07
CA THR A 123 0.13 2.13 -16.76
C THR A 123 1.57 2.64 -16.80
N ALA A 124 2.55 1.84 -16.35
CA ALA A 124 3.97 2.17 -16.50
C ALA A 124 4.40 2.25 -17.97
N PHE A 125 3.98 1.31 -18.83
CA PHE A 125 4.28 1.34 -20.26
C PHE A 125 3.70 2.58 -20.95
N VAL A 126 2.44 2.92 -20.66
CA VAL A 126 1.82 4.12 -21.23
C VAL A 126 2.49 5.38 -20.71
N GLY A 127 2.78 5.46 -19.41
CA GLY A 127 3.48 6.61 -18.85
C GLY A 127 4.88 6.80 -19.43
N PHE A 128 5.62 5.73 -19.74
CA PHE A 128 6.91 5.85 -20.41
C PHE A 128 6.80 6.42 -21.83
N TYR A 129 5.73 6.10 -22.56
CA TYR A 129 5.51 6.64 -23.92
C TYR A 129 5.26 8.15 -23.91
N PHE A 130 4.61 8.68 -22.87
CA PHE A 130 4.33 10.11 -22.71
C PHE A 130 5.32 10.83 -21.79
N ALA A 131 6.45 10.20 -21.46
CA ALA A 131 7.46 10.78 -20.58
C ALA A 131 8.29 11.83 -21.33
N ASP A 132 8.17 13.10 -20.94
CA ASP A 132 8.96 14.19 -21.49
C ASP A 132 10.00 14.69 -20.47
N PRO A 133 11.32 14.53 -20.71
CA PRO A 133 12.37 15.01 -19.80
C PRO A 133 12.33 16.53 -19.56
N ASN A 134 11.74 17.28 -20.50
CA ASN A 134 11.52 18.72 -20.37
C ASN A 134 10.61 19.06 -19.19
N ASN A 135 9.72 18.15 -18.78
CA ASN A 135 8.85 18.35 -17.64
C ASN A 135 9.63 18.44 -16.32
N TRP A 136 10.73 17.68 -16.15
CA TRP A 136 11.62 17.80 -14.99
C TRP A 136 12.36 19.14 -14.92
N LEU A 137 12.75 19.67 -16.08
CA LEU A 137 13.38 20.99 -16.18
C LEU A 137 12.37 22.11 -15.88
N ALA A 138 11.15 21.99 -16.39
CA ALA A 138 10.08 22.97 -16.19
C ALA A 138 9.51 22.96 -14.77
N ALA A 139 9.30 21.78 -14.18
CA ALA A 139 8.82 21.62 -12.81
C ALA A 139 9.90 21.94 -11.76
N GLY A 140 11.17 21.88 -12.15
CA GLY A 140 12.32 22.04 -11.27
C GLY A 140 12.51 20.80 -10.39
N PHE A 141 13.33 19.84 -10.86
CA PHE A 141 13.62 18.55 -10.21
C PHE A 141 13.87 18.64 -8.68
N PHE A 142 14.41 19.76 -8.20
CA PHE A 142 14.73 19.99 -6.79
C PHE A 142 14.07 21.24 -6.18
N LYS A 143 12.83 21.57 -6.61
CA LYS A 143 12.12 22.79 -6.19
C LYS A 143 11.92 22.91 -4.67
N ASN A 144 11.57 21.82 -4.00
CA ASN A 144 11.29 21.80 -2.55
C ASN A 144 12.55 21.52 -1.69
N GLY A 145 13.73 21.49 -2.30
CA GLY A 145 14.98 21.28 -1.57
C GLY A 145 15.04 19.95 -0.82
N THR A 146 15.91 19.90 0.20
CA THR A 146 16.09 18.73 1.07
C THR A 146 14.86 18.44 1.94
N THR A 147 14.07 19.46 2.27
CA THR A 147 12.84 19.30 3.07
C THR A 147 11.75 18.57 2.29
N GLY A 148 11.65 18.80 0.98
CA GLY A 148 10.77 18.05 0.09
C GLY A 148 11.17 16.58 -0.03
N VAL A 149 12.47 16.31 -0.19
CA VAL A 149 12.98 14.93 -0.25
C VAL A 149 12.69 14.19 1.05
N LEU A 150 12.90 14.83 2.21
CA LEU A 150 12.64 14.19 3.50
C LEU A 150 11.15 13.89 3.70
N LYS A 151 10.26 14.82 3.33
CA LYS A 151 8.81 14.59 3.38
C LYS A 151 8.38 13.44 2.46
N GLY A 152 8.89 13.41 1.23
CA GLY A 152 8.64 12.32 0.29
C GLY A 152 9.13 10.99 0.83
N ALA A 153 10.38 10.93 1.32
CA ALA A 153 10.96 9.72 1.91
C ALA A 153 10.13 9.19 3.08
N SER A 154 9.64 10.07 3.98
CA SER A 154 8.74 9.67 5.06
C SER A 154 7.44 9.05 4.53
N ASN A 155 6.81 9.63 3.51
CA ASN A 155 5.62 9.06 2.90
C ASN A 155 5.90 7.70 2.23
N TYR A 156 7.07 7.52 1.61
CA TYR A 156 7.47 6.21 1.06
C TYR A 156 7.68 5.15 2.13
N LEU A 157 8.19 5.51 3.30
CA LEU A 157 8.33 4.56 4.41
C LEU A 157 6.96 4.00 4.83
N CYS A 158 5.90 4.81 4.76
CA CYS A 158 4.54 4.33 5.02
C CYS A 158 4.08 3.27 4.01
N ALA A 159 4.56 3.29 2.76
CA ALA A 159 4.22 2.27 1.77
C ALA A 159 4.82 0.88 2.09
N TYR A 160 5.85 0.84 2.93
CA TYR A 160 6.46 -0.42 3.41
C TYR A 160 5.83 -0.95 4.71
N ILE A 161 4.81 -0.27 5.25
CA ILE A 161 3.99 -0.80 6.34
C ILE A 161 3.32 -2.09 5.82
N GLY A 162 3.59 -3.20 6.50
CA GLY A 162 3.07 -4.52 6.13
C GLY A 162 4.14 -5.55 5.74
N ILE A 163 5.41 -5.20 5.48
CA ILE A 163 6.47 -6.22 5.27
C ILE A 163 6.58 -7.15 6.49
N GLU A 164 6.32 -6.64 7.69
CA GLU A 164 6.31 -7.44 8.92
C GLU A 164 5.27 -8.57 8.94
N THR A 165 4.23 -8.51 8.10
CA THR A 165 3.28 -9.62 7.92
C THR A 165 3.94 -10.89 7.40
N LEU A 166 5.10 -10.77 6.74
CA LEU A 166 5.91 -11.92 6.33
C LEU A 166 6.35 -12.77 7.54
N SER A 167 6.36 -12.21 8.75
CA SER A 167 6.63 -12.97 9.96
C SER A 167 5.52 -13.99 10.28
N PHE A 168 4.27 -13.80 9.85
CA PHE A 168 3.19 -14.78 10.05
C PHE A 168 3.37 -16.02 9.16
N LEU A 169 4.04 -15.86 8.01
CA LEU A 169 4.39 -16.97 7.13
C LEU A 169 5.53 -17.84 7.71
N LEU A 170 6.15 -17.47 8.83
CA LEU A 170 7.24 -18.24 9.43
C LEU A 170 6.80 -19.63 9.85
N ASP A 171 5.61 -19.74 10.45
CA ASP A 171 5.09 -21.03 10.93
C ASP A 171 4.65 -21.95 9.77
N GLU A 172 4.30 -21.36 8.62
CA GLU A 172 3.90 -22.10 7.42
C GLU A 172 5.09 -22.44 6.50
N THR A 173 6.25 -21.80 6.71
CA THR A 173 7.42 -21.97 5.86
C THR A 173 8.26 -23.16 6.31
N GLN A 174 8.56 -24.08 5.38
CA GLN A 174 9.52 -25.15 5.66
C GLN A 174 10.94 -24.58 5.84
N LYS A 175 11.57 -24.85 7.00
CA LYS A 175 12.94 -24.40 7.36
C LYS A 175 13.12 -22.87 7.24
N PRO A 176 12.37 -22.08 8.03
CA PRO A 176 12.34 -20.61 7.90
C PRO A 176 13.72 -19.98 8.09
N ARG A 177 14.50 -20.46 9.09
CA ARG A 177 15.84 -19.97 9.43
C ARG A 177 16.83 -19.96 8.27
N LYS A 178 16.70 -20.88 7.30
CA LYS A 178 17.58 -20.95 6.13
C LYS A 178 17.01 -20.24 4.90
N ARG A 179 15.67 -20.14 4.78
CA ARG A 179 15.01 -19.62 3.58
C ARG A 179 14.75 -18.11 3.65
N PHE A 180 14.33 -17.60 4.80
CA PHE A 180 13.98 -16.19 4.97
C PHE A 180 15.11 -15.22 4.63
N PRO A 181 16.39 -15.50 4.93
CA PRO A 181 17.48 -14.59 4.57
C PRO A 181 17.63 -14.34 3.09
N PHE A 182 17.22 -15.30 2.26
CA PHE A 182 17.20 -15.13 0.81
C PHE A 182 15.87 -14.54 0.34
N ILE A 183 14.74 -15.01 0.87
CA ILE A 183 13.40 -14.57 0.43
C ILE A 183 13.17 -13.07 0.67
N MET A 184 13.61 -12.52 1.81
CA MET A 184 13.38 -11.11 2.15
C MET A 184 13.90 -10.12 1.09
N PRO A 185 15.19 -10.15 0.69
CA PRO A 185 15.66 -9.28 -0.38
C PRO A 185 14.99 -9.57 -1.73
N TYR A 186 14.65 -10.83 -2.04
CA TYR A 186 13.92 -11.17 -3.26
C TYR A 186 12.52 -10.55 -3.34
N ILE A 187 11.87 -10.24 -2.22
CA ILE A 187 10.57 -9.55 -2.19
C ILE A 187 10.76 -8.04 -2.16
N ILE A 188 11.67 -7.53 -1.34
CA ILE A 188 11.83 -6.09 -1.12
C ILE A 188 12.40 -5.39 -2.36
N ILE A 189 13.42 -5.97 -3.02
CA ILE A 189 14.08 -5.39 -4.19
C ILE A 189 13.12 -5.13 -5.36
N PRO A 190 12.28 -6.08 -5.82
CA PRO A 190 11.37 -5.81 -6.91
C PRO A 190 10.29 -4.78 -6.52
N ILE A 191 9.80 -4.79 -5.27
CA ILE A 191 8.82 -3.79 -4.80
C ILE A 191 9.43 -2.39 -4.82
N THR A 192 10.66 -2.23 -4.30
CA THR A 192 11.36 -0.93 -4.30
C THR A 192 11.61 -0.43 -5.71
N LEU A 193 11.99 -1.33 -6.62
CA LEU A 193 12.26 -1.02 -8.02
C LEU A 193 10.98 -0.61 -8.75
N ILE A 194 9.86 -1.33 -8.55
CA ILE A 194 8.57 -0.96 -9.14
C ILE A 194 8.14 0.43 -8.64
N MET A 195 8.23 0.69 -7.34
CA MET A 195 7.91 2.01 -6.76
C MET A 195 8.81 3.12 -7.32
N PHE A 196 10.10 2.86 -7.48
CA PHE A 196 11.02 3.82 -8.09
C PHE A 196 10.65 4.12 -9.56
N LEU A 197 10.36 3.08 -10.35
CA LEU A 197 10.00 3.25 -11.76
C LEU A 197 8.68 3.97 -11.94
N THR A 198 7.63 3.59 -11.21
CA THR A 198 6.31 4.24 -11.34
C THR A 198 6.38 5.71 -10.98
N THR A 199 7.18 6.07 -9.98
CA THR A 199 7.26 7.45 -9.49
C THR A 199 8.13 8.31 -10.40
N MET A 200 9.21 7.74 -10.95
CA MET A 200 9.95 8.34 -12.06
C MET A 200 9.01 8.63 -13.25
N ILE A 201 8.19 7.66 -13.65
CA ILE A 201 7.24 7.81 -14.76
C ILE A 201 6.22 8.93 -14.49
N ILE A 202 5.59 8.94 -13.31
CA ILE A 202 4.60 9.97 -12.94
C ILE A 202 5.22 11.38 -13.02
N THR A 203 6.42 11.56 -12.47
CA THR A 203 7.09 12.88 -12.47
C THR A 203 7.50 13.33 -13.88
N LEU A 204 7.73 12.41 -14.82
CA LEU A 204 8.07 12.73 -16.21
C LEU A 204 6.84 13.08 -17.04
N VAL A 205 5.71 12.44 -16.76
CA VAL A 205 4.47 12.61 -17.53
C VAL A 205 3.78 13.93 -17.20
N THR A 206 3.80 14.38 -15.95
CA THR A 206 3.11 15.63 -15.57
C THR A 206 3.73 16.32 -14.36
N ASP A 207 3.48 17.62 -14.22
CA ASP A 207 3.85 18.39 -13.04
C ASP A 207 2.89 18.09 -11.88
N ILE A 208 3.34 17.23 -10.97
CA ILE A 208 2.58 16.72 -9.82
C ILE A 208 2.09 17.86 -8.91
N THR A 209 2.75 19.03 -8.93
CA THR A 209 2.34 20.18 -8.09
C THR A 209 0.98 20.76 -8.45
N LYS A 210 0.41 20.37 -9.60
CA LYS A 210 -0.89 20.87 -10.09
C LYS A 210 -2.08 19.98 -9.71
N TYR A 211 -1.84 18.86 -9.04
CA TYR A 211 -2.88 17.88 -8.72
C TYR A 211 -3.12 17.79 -7.21
N PRO A 212 -4.37 17.50 -6.78
CA PRO A 212 -4.68 17.32 -5.36
C PRO A 212 -4.02 16.06 -4.79
N ASP A 213 -3.63 16.12 -3.51
CA ASP A 213 -2.91 15.04 -2.80
C ASP A 213 -3.65 13.68 -2.77
N ASN A 214 -4.96 13.69 -3.00
CA ASN A 214 -5.82 12.49 -2.96
C ASN A 214 -6.02 11.82 -4.33
N MET A 215 -5.29 12.26 -5.37
CA MET A 215 -5.45 11.73 -6.72
C MET A 215 -4.82 10.35 -6.87
N LEU A 216 -5.54 9.45 -7.55
CA LEU A 216 -5.05 8.11 -7.87
C LEU A 216 -4.21 8.15 -9.14
N PHE A 217 -3.30 7.20 -9.30
CA PHE A 217 -2.41 7.15 -10.47
C PHE A 217 -3.17 7.11 -11.82
N PRO A 218 -4.25 6.32 -11.99
CA PRO A 218 -5.01 6.30 -13.25
C PRO A 218 -5.69 7.63 -13.63
N ASP A 219 -6.07 8.45 -12.65
CA ASP A 219 -6.72 9.75 -12.88
C ASP A 219 -5.83 10.74 -13.64
N ILE A 220 -4.51 10.56 -13.51
CA ILE A 220 -3.53 11.39 -14.21
C ILE A 220 -3.69 11.20 -15.72
N PHE A 221 -3.93 9.97 -16.18
CA PHE A 221 -4.11 9.65 -17.59
C PHE A 221 -5.46 10.13 -18.15
N ASP A 222 -6.53 10.15 -17.32
CA ASP A 222 -7.80 10.76 -17.72
C ASP A 222 -7.64 12.26 -17.96
N LYS A 223 -6.93 12.95 -17.06
CA LYS A 223 -6.67 14.39 -17.20
C LYS A 223 -5.75 14.74 -18.38
N LEU A 224 -4.89 13.81 -18.78
CA LEU A 224 -4.07 13.91 -19.99
C LEU A 224 -4.82 13.52 -21.27
N LYS A 225 -6.10 13.14 -21.16
CA LYS A 225 -6.97 12.69 -22.28
C LYS A 225 -6.38 11.48 -23.01
N ILE A 226 -5.74 10.56 -22.30
CA ILE A 226 -5.21 9.31 -22.88
C ILE A 226 -6.22 8.19 -22.57
N PRO A 227 -7.07 7.78 -23.54
CA PRO A 227 -8.16 6.85 -23.27
C PRO A 227 -7.67 5.42 -22.94
N SER A 228 -6.44 5.06 -23.31
CA SER A 228 -5.91 3.70 -23.19
C SER A 228 -5.42 3.31 -21.78
N ALA A 229 -5.25 4.26 -20.86
CA ALA A 229 -4.75 4.02 -19.49
C ALA A 229 -5.61 4.67 -18.39
N LYS A 230 -6.87 4.96 -18.72
CA LYS A 230 -7.79 5.65 -17.81
C LYS A 230 -8.23 4.78 -16.62
N TYR A 231 -8.03 3.46 -16.68
CA TYR A 231 -8.57 2.48 -15.73
C TYR A 231 -7.52 1.46 -15.31
#